data_AF-A0A963S8L5-F1
#
_entry.id   AF-A0A963S8L5-F1
#
_cell.length_a   1.000
_cell.length_b   1.000
_cell.length_c   1.000
_cell.angle_alpha   90.00
_cell.angle_beta   90.00
_cell.angle_gamma   90.00
#
_symmetry.space_group_name_H-M   'P 1'
#
loop_
_entity.id
_entity.type
_entity.pdbx_description
1 polymer ?
#
loop_
_entity_poly.entity_id
_entity_poly.type
_entity_poly.pdbx_seq_one_letter_code
_entity_poly.pdbx_strand_id
1 'polypeptide(L)'
;MKRIFHTWDKWECYPAGFYENKPPGDLTDEQAVTAYSDFLRDIPTFKVALERVLGEWPNSCEHYLSNERMNRIAWLGQAAMCIHTGIPSRFRGGYNRLTDDEKQAADLAALDALNAWLVGEGEEPLTLEAAGSKTEMDLY
;
A
#
# COMPACT_ATOMS: atom_id res chain seq x y z
N MET A 1 -3.01 9.70 -15.01
CA MET A 1 -3.68 8.43 -15.36
C MET A 1 -5.19 8.56 -15.33
N LYS A 2 -5.90 7.99 -16.32
CA LYS A 2 -7.38 7.93 -16.25
C LYS A 2 -7.81 6.98 -15.14
N ARG A 3 -8.89 7.34 -14.43
CA ARG A 3 -9.49 6.48 -13.39
C ARG A 3 -9.99 5.17 -14.01
N ILE A 4 -9.51 4.04 -13.48
CA ILE A 4 -9.94 2.69 -13.86
C ILE A 4 -10.74 2.09 -12.70
N PHE A 5 -11.85 1.43 -13.05
CA PHE A 5 -12.72 0.77 -12.09
C PHE A 5 -12.80 -0.73 -12.40
N HIS A 6 -12.77 -1.50 -11.34
CA HIS A 6 -12.97 -2.94 -11.33
C HIS A 6 -14.01 -3.24 -10.27
N THR A 7 -14.85 -4.23 -10.49
CA THR A 7 -15.77 -4.73 -9.47
C THR A 7 -14.98 -5.48 -8.40
N TRP A 8 -15.47 -5.47 -7.16
CA TRP A 8 -14.71 -5.96 -6.01
C TRP A 8 -14.28 -7.43 -6.12
N ASP A 9 -15.04 -8.24 -6.86
CA ASP A 9 -14.77 -9.65 -7.12
C ASP A 9 -13.53 -9.89 -8.01
N LYS A 10 -13.05 -8.83 -8.68
CA LYS A 10 -11.84 -8.86 -9.50
C LYS A 10 -10.61 -8.33 -8.78
N TRP A 11 -10.77 -7.68 -7.63
CA TRP A 11 -9.63 -7.17 -6.88
C TRP A 11 -8.93 -8.34 -6.23
N GLU A 12 -7.70 -8.64 -6.64
CA GLU A 12 -6.87 -9.70 -6.07
C GLU A 12 -6.60 -9.48 -4.57
N CYS A 13 -6.57 -8.23 -4.11
CA CYS A 13 -6.44 -7.92 -2.69
C CYS A 13 -7.63 -8.41 -1.85
N TYR A 14 -8.82 -8.55 -2.45
CA TYR A 14 -10.02 -9.00 -1.73
C TYR A 14 -9.91 -10.46 -1.25
N PRO A 15 -9.75 -11.49 -2.12
CA PRO A 15 -9.58 -12.87 -1.68
C PRO A 15 -8.25 -13.11 -0.96
N ALA A 16 -7.25 -12.22 -1.11
CA ALA A 16 -6.02 -12.27 -0.33
C ALA A 16 -6.20 -11.85 1.15
N GLY A 17 -7.39 -11.37 1.51
CA GLY A 17 -7.74 -11.02 2.88
C GLY A 17 -7.42 -9.59 3.27
N PHE A 18 -7.18 -8.67 2.33
CA PHE A 18 -6.81 -7.27 2.63
C PHE A 18 -7.83 -6.55 3.54
N TYR A 19 -9.11 -6.90 3.39
CA TYR A 19 -10.24 -6.32 4.13
C TYR A 19 -10.69 -7.15 5.34
N GLU A 20 -9.94 -8.19 5.69
CA GLU A 20 -10.26 -9.01 6.85
C GLU A 20 -10.09 -8.26 8.17
N ASN A 21 -10.82 -8.73 9.18
CA ASN A 21 -10.83 -8.09 10.50
C ASN A 21 -10.00 -8.83 11.55
N LYS A 22 -9.37 -9.93 11.17
CA LYS A 22 -8.54 -10.76 12.05
C LYS A 22 -7.16 -10.95 11.41
N PRO A 23 -6.09 -11.01 12.22
CA PRO A 23 -4.78 -11.36 11.70
C PRO A 23 -4.74 -12.85 11.32
N PRO A 24 -3.75 -13.28 10.52
CA PRO A 24 -3.60 -14.68 10.14
C PRO A 24 -3.13 -15.52 11.33
N GLY A 25 -3.53 -16.80 11.36
CA GLY A 25 -3.15 -17.76 12.38
C GLY A 25 -3.63 -17.37 13.79
N ASP A 26 -2.76 -17.58 14.79
CA ASP A 26 -3.05 -17.32 16.21
C ASP A 26 -2.49 -15.98 16.70
N LEU A 27 -2.15 -15.06 15.79
CA LEU A 27 -1.67 -13.73 16.17
C LEU A 27 -2.75 -12.95 16.91
N THR A 28 -2.34 -12.24 17.95
CA THR A 28 -3.17 -11.19 18.56
C THR A 28 -3.12 -9.91 17.72
N ASP A 29 -4.11 -9.04 17.87
CA ASP A 29 -4.15 -7.72 17.22
C ASP A 29 -2.86 -6.92 17.49
N GLU A 30 -2.35 -6.95 18.74
CA GLU A 30 -1.13 -6.24 19.12
C GLU A 30 0.14 -6.81 18.46
N GLN A 31 0.22 -8.14 18.33
CA GLN A 31 1.30 -8.78 17.59
C GLN A 31 1.24 -8.45 16.10
N ALA A 32 0.04 -8.38 15.52
CA ALA A 32 -0.13 -8.00 14.11
C ALA A 32 0.29 -6.55 13.86
N VAL A 33 -0.04 -5.63 14.76
CA VAL A 33 0.42 -4.23 14.69
C VAL A 33 1.95 -4.13 14.83
N THR A 34 2.55 -4.93 15.71
CA THR A 34 4.01 -4.98 15.88
C THR A 34 4.69 -5.52 14.61
N ALA A 35 4.22 -6.66 14.10
CA ALA A 35 4.70 -7.25 12.85
C ALA A 35 4.56 -6.29 11.67
N TYR A 36 3.48 -5.50 11.62
CA TYR A 36 3.31 -4.46 10.62
C TYR A 36 4.42 -3.40 10.68
N SER A 37 4.76 -2.93 11.89
CA SER A 37 5.84 -1.96 12.06
C SER A 37 7.21 -2.55 11.69
N ASP A 38 7.48 -3.80 12.08
CA ASP A 38 8.76 -4.46 11.80
C ASP A 38 8.92 -4.73 10.30
N PHE A 39 7.85 -5.12 9.62
CA PHE A 39 7.82 -5.28 8.18
C PHE A 39 8.16 -3.97 7.44
N LEU A 40 7.58 -2.84 7.85
CA LEU A 40 7.88 -1.56 7.21
C LEU A 40 9.30 -1.04 7.49
N ARG A 41 9.93 -1.45 8.61
CA ARG A 41 11.35 -1.15 8.88
C ARG A 41 12.29 -1.93 7.97
N ASP A 42 11.91 -3.14 7.59
CA ASP A 42 12.69 -3.98 6.68
C ASP A 42 12.45 -3.58 5.21
N ILE A 43 13.10 -2.48 4.80
CA ILE A 43 12.96 -1.92 3.45
C ILE A 43 13.25 -2.94 2.34
N PRO A 44 14.30 -3.79 2.41
CA PRO A 44 14.51 -4.85 1.43
C PRO A 44 13.30 -5.79 1.27
N THR A 45 12.77 -6.31 2.38
CA THR A 45 11.60 -7.21 2.36
C THR A 45 10.35 -6.47 1.88
N PHE A 46 10.16 -5.23 2.31
CA PHE A 46 9.04 -4.39 1.88
C PHE A 46 9.07 -4.11 0.37
N LYS A 47 10.25 -3.83 -0.22
CA LYS A 47 10.39 -3.65 -1.67
C LYS A 47 10.03 -4.91 -2.47
N VAL A 48 10.47 -6.08 -2.02
CA VAL A 48 10.06 -7.35 -2.64
C VAL A 48 8.54 -7.52 -2.59
N ALA A 49 7.90 -7.18 -1.46
CA ALA A 49 6.46 -7.24 -1.33
C ALA A 49 5.72 -6.24 -2.25
N LEU A 50 6.26 -5.02 -2.42
CA LEU A 50 5.72 -4.04 -3.36
C LEU A 50 5.78 -4.55 -4.82
N GLU A 51 6.89 -5.13 -5.24
CA GLU A 51 7.02 -5.75 -6.56
C GLU A 51 5.98 -6.85 -6.78
N ARG A 52 5.75 -7.68 -5.75
CA ARG A 52 4.69 -8.70 -5.77
C ARG A 52 3.30 -8.07 -5.93
N VAL A 53 2.98 -6.98 -5.23
CA VAL A 53 1.69 -6.29 -5.42
C VAL A 53 1.53 -5.85 -6.87
N LEU A 54 2.53 -5.20 -7.46
CA LEU A 54 2.44 -4.71 -8.84
C LEU A 54 2.32 -5.84 -9.88
N GLY A 55 3.01 -6.97 -9.66
CA GLY A 55 3.01 -8.10 -10.59
C GLY A 55 1.86 -9.09 -10.40
N GLU A 56 1.42 -9.32 -9.17
CA GLU A 56 0.42 -10.33 -8.83
C GLU A 56 -1.00 -9.74 -8.73
N TRP A 57 -1.15 -8.45 -8.39
CA TRP A 57 -2.45 -7.80 -8.18
C TRP A 57 -2.76 -6.65 -9.18
N PRO A 58 -2.67 -6.89 -10.50
CA PRO A 58 -2.81 -5.83 -11.50
C PRO A 58 -4.18 -5.15 -11.51
N ASN A 59 -5.30 -5.88 -11.34
CA ASN A 59 -6.62 -5.24 -11.30
C ASN A 59 -6.77 -4.37 -10.04
N SER A 60 -6.22 -4.81 -8.91
CA SER A 60 -6.16 -4.00 -7.69
C SER A 60 -5.31 -2.76 -7.90
N CYS A 61 -4.13 -2.88 -8.53
CA CYS A 61 -3.28 -1.73 -8.85
C CYS A 61 -3.98 -0.74 -9.77
N GLU A 62 -4.58 -1.20 -10.88
CA GLU A 62 -5.39 -0.34 -11.75
C GLU A 62 -6.53 0.33 -10.95
N HIS A 63 -7.20 -0.42 -10.07
CA HIS A 63 -8.29 0.12 -9.26
C HIS A 63 -7.84 1.12 -8.20
N TYR A 64 -6.67 1.00 -7.58
CA TYR A 64 -6.27 1.88 -6.47
C TYR A 64 -5.27 2.94 -6.91
N LEU A 65 -4.30 2.61 -7.75
CA LEU A 65 -3.26 3.53 -8.20
C LEU A 65 -3.78 4.55 -9.24
N SER A 66 -4.90 4.25 -9.92
CA SER A 66 -5.61 5.21 -10.76
C SER A 66 -6.49 6.21 -10.00
N ASN A 67 -6.64 6.04 -8.68
CA ASN A 67 -7.41 6.96 -7.85
C ASN A 67 -6.51 8.05 -7.27
N GLU A 68 -6.47 9.23 -7.88
CA GLU A 68 -5.66 10.33 -7.34
C GLU A 68 -6.24 10.97 -6.07
N ARG A 69 -7.48 10.62 -5.70
CA ARG A 69 -8.14 11.13 -4.48
C ARG A 69 -7.86 10.31 -3.24
N MET A 70 -7.14 9.19 -3.36
CA MET A 70 -6.76 8.37 -2.21
C MET A 70 -5.27 8.49 -1.95
N ASN A 71 -4.87 8.18 -0.72
CA ASN A 71 -3.46 8.00 -0.40
C ASN A 71 -2.94 6.68 -0.99
N ARG A 72 -2.36 6.76 -2.19
CA ARG A 72 -1.82 5.62 -2.94
C ARG A 72 -0.60 5.01 -2.27
N ILE A 73 0.22 5.84 -1.62
CA ILE A 73 1.37 5.43 -0.81
C ILE A 73 0.91 4.53 0.34
N ALA A 74 -0.08 4.99 1.11
CA ALA A 74 -0.62 4.21 2.21
C ALA A 74 -1.27 2.90 1.75
N TRP A 75 -1.95 2.89 0.60
CA TRP A 75 -2.53 1.67 0.04
C TRP A 75 -1.45 0.66 -0.38
N LEU A 76 -0.38 1.10 -1.04
CA LEU A 76 0.74 0.23 -1.40
C LEU A 76 1.39 -0.39 -0.17
N GLY A 77 1.62 0.39 0.89
CA GLY A 77 2.13 -0.13 2.16
C GLY A 77 1.23 -1.20 2.78
N GLN A 78 -0.08 -0.97 2.80
CA GLN A 78 -1.07 -1.95 3.29
C GLN A 78 -1.14 -3.19 2.40
N ALA A 79 -1.06 -3.02 1.09
CA ALA A 79 -1.16 -4.11 0.12
C ALA A 79 0.06 -5.01 0.21
N ALA A 80 1.26 -4.42 0.32
CA ALA A 80 2.51 -5.13 0.49
C ALA A 80 2.53 -5.94 1.80
N MET A 81 2.04 -5.36 2.90
CA MET A 81 1.90 -6.10 4.16
C MET A 81 1.00 -7.33 3.98
N CYS A 82 -0.17 -7.14 3.35
CA CYS A 82 -1.15 -8.18 3.15
C CYS A 82 -0.63 -9.30 2.24
N ILE A 83 -0.05 -8.97 1.08
CA ILE A 83 0.44 -9.99 0.13
C ILE A 83 1.63 -10.78 0.69
N HIS A 84 2.44 -10.16 1.56
CA HIS A 84 3.63 -10.78 2.12
C HIS A 84 3.31 -11.66 3.34
N THR A 85 2.44 -11.19 4.24
CA THR A 85 2.23 -11.81 5.56
C THR A 85 0.83 -12.35 5.79
N GLY A 86 -0.16 -11.92 4.98
CA GLY A 86 -1.58 -12.14 5.23
C GLY A 86 -2.20 -11.20 6.27
N ILE A 87 -1.44 -10.26 6.86
CA ILE A 87 -1.99 -9.28 7.82
C ILE A 87 -2.81 -8.22 7.07
N PRO A 88 -4.11 -8.04 7.40
CA PRO A 88 -4.98 -7.11 6.69
C PRO A 88 -4.72 -5.64 7.03
N SER A 89 -5.26 -4.76 6.17
CA SER A 89 -5.17 -3.29 6.30
C SER A 89 -5.74 -2.72 7.61
N ARG A 90 -6.52 -3.51 8.36
CA ARG A 90 -7.02 -3.15 9.69
C ARG A 90 -5.88 -2.86 10.68
N PHE A 91 -4.73 -3.51 10.53
CA PHE A 91 -3.58 -3.39 11.43
C PHE A 91 -2.56 -2.31 11.02
N ARG A 92 -2.93 -1.44 10.06
CA ARG A 92 -2.09 -0.33 9.59
C ARG A 92 -1.63 0.65 10.67
N GLY A 93 -2.19 0.57 11.89
CA GLY A 93 -1.70 1.31 13.06
C GLY A 93 -0.22 1.04 13.38
N GLY A 94 0.38 -0.04 12.85
CA GLY A 94 1.82 -0.31 12.98
C GLY A 94 2.68 0.80 12.37
N TYR A 95 2.19 1.47 11.32
CA TYR A 95 2.85 2.64 10.74
C TYR A 95 3.09 3.76 11.75
N ASN A 96 2.17 3.96 12.71
CA ASN A 96 2.31 5.00 13.72
C ASN A 96 3.41 4.71 14.76
N ARG A 97 3.94 3.48 14.78
CA ARG A 97 5.06 3.08 15.68
C ARG A 97 6.42 3.38 15.07
N LEU A 98 6.46 3.79 13.81
CA LEU A 98 7.69 4.14 13.12
C LEU A 98 8.16 5.55 13.53
N THR A 99 9.47 5.76 13.56
CA THR A 99 10.05 7.11 13.62
C THR A 99 9.78 7.86 12.31
N ASP A 100 9.98 9.17 12.30
CA ASP A 100 9.77 9.96 11.08
C ASP A 100 10.72 9.56 9.94
N ASP A 101 11.97 9.20 10.27
CA ASP A 101 12.94 8.68 9.28
C ASP A 101 12.50 7.31 8.73
N GLU A 102 11.98 6.42 9.59
CA GLU A 102 11.47 5.12 9.17
C GLU A 102 10.22 5.26 8.28
N LYS A 103 9.31 6.17 8.62
CA LYS A 103 8.14 6.51 7.80
C LYS A 103 8.57 7.05 6.44
N GLN A 104 9.51 7.99 6.43
CA GLN A 104 10.03 8.56 5.19
C GLN A 104 10.68 7.49 4.30
N ALA A 105 11.47 6.58 4.87
CA ALA A 105 12.08 5.49 4.12
C ALA A 105 11.03 4.55 3.49
N ALA A 106 9.99 4.18 4.25
CA ALA A 106 8.90 3.36 3.77
C ALA A 106 8.07 4.08 2.69
N ASP A 107 7.70 5.34 2.92
CA ASP A 107 6.94 6.15 1.98
C ASP A 107 7.69 6.34 0.65
N LEU A 108 9.01 6.57 0.71
CA LEU A 108 9.85 6.65 -0.49
C LEU A 108 9.92 5.32 -1.23
N ALA A 109 10.02 4.18 -0.53
CA ALA A 109 10.00 2.87 -1.19
C ALA A 109 8.65 2.60 -1.89
N ALA A 110 7.54 2.98 -1.27
CA ALA A 110 6.22 2.91 -1.89
C ALA A 110 6.06 3.89 -3.06
N LEU A 111 6.67 5.09 -2.98
CA LEU A 111 6.69 6.04 -4.09
C LEU A 111 7.47 5.50 -5.28
N ASP A 112 8.64 4.90 -5.05
CA ASP A 112 9.43 4.25 -6.11
C ASP A 112 8.57 3.21 -6.87
N ALA A 113 7.83 2.38 -6.13
CA ALA A 113 6.93 1.38 -6.70
C ALA A 113 5.76 2.03 -7.47
N LEU A 114 5.13 3.07 -6.91
CA LEU A 114 4.08 3.82 -7.61
C LEU A 114 4.59 4.42 -8.92
N ASN A 115 5.78 5.03 -8.91
CA ASN A 115 6.38 5.64 -10.08
C ASN A 115 6.76 4.60 -11.13
N ALA A 116 7.26 3.43 -10.72
CA ALA A 116 7.51 2.32 -11.63
C ALA A 116 6.21 1.87 -12.33
N TRP A 117 5.10 1.77 -11.59
CA TRP A 117 3.79 1.47 -12.16
C TRP A 117 3.34 2.55 -13.16
N LEU A 118 3.40 3.83 -12.77
CA LEU A 118 2.98 4.95 -13.63
C LEU A 118 3.79 5.01 -14.92
N VAL A 119 5.11 4.89 -14.85
CA VAL A 119 5.98 4.87 -16.04
C VAL A 119 5.64 3.67 -16.94
N GLY A 120 5.35 2.51 -16.36
CA GLY A 120 4.87 1.34 -17.11
C GLY A 120 3.57 1.59 -17.87
N GLU A 121 2.69 2.41 -17.30
CA GLU A 121 1.42 2.84 -17.92
C GLU A 121 1.58 4.06 -18.86
N GLY A 122 2.81 4.55 -19.08
CA GLY A 122 3.10 5.70 -19.94
C GLY A 122 2.80 7.07 -19.31
N GLU A 123 2.75 7.12 -17.98
CA GLU A 123 2.50 8.34 -17.19
C GLU A 123 3.82 8.88 -16.58
N GLU A 124 3.83 10.16 -16.24
CA GLU A 124 4.97 10.81 -15.58
C GLU A 124 5.08 10.41 -14.09
N PRO A 125 6.29 10.29 -13.54
CA PRO A 125 6.50 10.02 -12.12
C PRO A 125 6.03 11.20 -11.25
N LEU A 126 5.69 10.89 -10.00
CA LEU A 126 5.18 11.82 -9.01
C LEU A 126 6.19 12.07 -7.88
N THR A 127 5.97 13.17 -7.17
CA THR A 127 6.57 13.44 -5.86
C THR A 127 5.71 12.82 -4.74
N LEU A 128 6.27 12.68 -3.53
CA LEU A 128 5.51 12.21 -2.35
C LEU A 128 4.26 13.08 -2.11
N GLU A 129 4.41 14.40 -2.22
CA GLU A 129 3.30 15.35 -2.06
C GLU A 129 2.17 15.10 -3.06
N ALA A 130 2.51 14.89 -4.34
CA ALA A 130 1.53 14.61 -5.39
C ALA A 130 0.94 13.19 -5.32
N ALA A 131 1.64 12.25 -4.69
CA ALA A 131 1.19 10.87 -4.49
C ALA A 131 0.24 10.73 -3.28
N GLY A 132 0.31 11.66 -2.33
CA GLY A 132 -0.59 11.77 -1.19
C GLY A 132 -2.04 12.07 -1.58
N SER A 133 -2.95 11.97 -0.59
CA SER A 133 -4.37 12.25 -0.82
C SER A 133 -4.58 13.73 -1.12
N LYS A 134 -5.05 14.08 -2.32
CA LYS A 134 -5.38 15.48 -2.71
C LYS A 134 -6.57 16.08 -1.93
N THR A 135 -7.19 15.32 -1.02
CA THR A 135 -8.42 15.71 -0.31
C THR A 135 -8.26 16.89 0.64
N GLU A 136 -7.04 17.19 1.12
CA GLU A 136 -6.80 18.40 1.94
C GLU A 136 -6.51 19.67 1.12
N MET A 137 -6.10 19.55 -0.15
CA MET A 137 -5.71 20.71 -0.96
C MET A 137 -6.90 21.48 -1.58
N ASP A 138 -8.09 20.89 -1.64
CA ASP A 138 -9.29 21.49 -2.28
C ASP A 138 -10.26 22.15 -1.27
N LEU A 139 -9.80 22.48 -0.06
CA LEU A 139 -10.62 23.12 1.00
C LEU A 139 -10.34 24.62 1.22
N TYR A 140 -9.58 25.30 0.35
CA TYR A 140 -9.29 26.74 0.43
C TYR A 140 -9.62 27.50 -0.85
#